data_AF-W2IQ27-F1
#
_entry.id   AF-W2IQ27-F1
#
_cell.length_a   1.000
_cell.length_b   1.000
_cell.length_c   1.000
_cell.angle_alpha   90.00
_cell.angle_beta   90.00
_cell.angle_gamma   90.00
#
_symmetry.space_group_name_H-M   'P 1'
#
loop_
_entity.id
_entity.type
_entity.pdbx_description
1 polymer ?
#
loop_
_entity_poly.entity_id
_entity_poly.type
_entity_poly.pdbx_seq_one_letter_code
_entity_poly.pdbx_strand_id
1 'polypeptide(L)'
;MSTRVAYNENAGSSGAKAAANEMLSAVNGFKTIGYATIEDAIAVVKKEDAKIAVVPAETSTHGSYYEIYDLLLKYVLGVVGES
;
A
#
# COMPACT_ATOMS: atom_id res chain seq x y z
N MET A 1 -14.61 12.43 -8.43
CA MET A 1 -13.98 12.00 -7.15
C MET A 1 -12.60 11.46 -7.48
N SER A 2 -11.56 11.86 -6.74
CA SER A 2 -10.22 11.31 -6.93
C SER A 2 -10.01 10.02 -6.14
N THR A 3 -9.43 9.00 -6.77
CA THR A 3 -9.12 7.72 -6.13
C THR A 3 -7.97 7.89 -5.15
N ARG A 4 -8.22 7.65 -3.86
CA ARG A 4 -7.20 7.73 -2.80
C ARG A 4 -6.44 6.41 -2.70
N VAL A 5 -5.11 6.52 -2.60
CA VAL A 5 -4.18 5.40 -2.63
C VAL A 5 -3.26 5.54 -1.46
N ALA A 6 -3.34 4.60 -0.52
CA ALA A 6 -2.46 4.61 0.64
C ALA A 6 -1.12 4.00 0.27
N TYR A 7 -0.04 4.51 0.84
CA TYR A 7 1.26 3.84 0.80
C TYR A 7 1.97 4.01 2.14
N ASN A 8 2.85 3.07 2.47
CA ASN A 8 3.70 3.23 3.63
C ASN A 8 4.92 4.12 3.29
N GLU A 9 5.13 5.18 4.07
CA GLU A 9 6.18 6.18 3.83
C GLU A 9 7.54 5.75 4.39
N ASN A 10 7.55 4.91 5.43
CA ASN A 10 8.76 4.51 6.19
C ASN A 10 9.24 3.09 5.90
N ALA A 11 8.74 2.46 4.84
CA ALA A 11 8.82 1.03 4.57
C ALA A 11 10.21 0.59 4.06
N GLY A 12 11.31 1.13 4.58
CA GLY A 12 12.69 0.77 4.21
C GLY A 12 13.04 0.91 2.72
N SER A 13 12.08 1.29 1.88
CA SER A 13 12.10 1.29 0.44
C SER A 13 11.43 2.59 0.00
N SER A 14 12.25 3.49 -0.54
CA SER A 14 11.81 4.72 -1.20
C SER A 14 10.87 4.46 -2.40
N GLY A 15 10.61 3.19 -2.73
CA GLY A 15 9.83 2.72 -3.86
C GLY A 15 8.31 2.69 -3.66
N ALA A 16 7.77 2.62 -2.44
CA ALA A 16 6.31 2.43 -2.26
C ALA A 16 5.46 3.56 -2.89
N LYS A 17 5.93 4.81 -2.78
CA LYS A 17 5.31 5.96 -3.45
C LYS A 17 5.45 5.90 -4.97
N ALA A 18 6.63 5.49 -5.45
CA ALA A 18 6.89 5.35 -6.89
C ALA A 18 6.03 4.25 -7.50
N ALA A 19 6.00 3.06 -6.90
CA ALA A 19 5.15 1.95 -7.27
C ALA A 19 3.66 2.32 -7.27
N ALA A 20 3.20 3.07 -6.26
CA ALA A 20 1.83 3.59 -6.23
C ALA A 20 1.52 4.55 -7.39
N ASN A 21 2.49 5.38 -7.79
CA ASN A 21 2.33 6.25 -8.95
C ASN A 21 2.41 5.46 -10.27
N GLU A 22 3.26 4.44 -10.37
CA GLU A 22 3.41 3.61 -11.58
C GLU A 22 2.17 2.74 -11.83
N MET A 23 1.69 1.98 -10.82
CA MET A 23 0.49 1.15 -10.92
C MET A 23 -0.76 1.93 -11.34
N LEU A 24 -0.80 3.23 -11.03
CA LEU A 24 -1.97 4.08 -11.27
C LEU A 24 -1.73 5.19 -12.28
N SER A 25 -0.57 5.19 -12.94
CA SER A 25 -0.22 6.16 -13.99
C SER A 25 -1.24 6.17 -15.14
N ALA A 26 -1.89 5.04 -15.41
CA ALA A 26 -2.95 4.90 -16.40
C ALA A 26 -4.35 5.33 -15.90
N VAL A 27 -4.52 5.59 -14.61
CA VAL A 27 -5.80 5.97 -14.00
C VAL A 27 -5.86 7.50 -13.88
N ASN A 28 -6.80 8.14 -14.59
CA ASN A 28 -7.01 9.58 -14.42
C ASN A 28 -7.56 9.89 -13.02
N GLY A 29 -6.90 10.80 -12.30
CA GLY A 29 -7.42 11.38 -11.06
C GLY A 29 -7.17 10.59 -9.78
N PHE A 30 -6.01 9.96 -9.61
CA PHE A 30 -5.61 9.38 -8.32
C PHE A 30 -4.84 10.39 -7.43
N LYS A 31 -4.85 10.13 -6.12
CA LYS A 31 -4.03 10.86 -5.14
C LYS A 31 -3.39 9.86 -4.18
N THR A 32 -2.07 9.87 -4.11
CA THR A 32 -1.31 9.08 -3.14
C THR A 32 -1.26 9.78 -1.78
N ILE A 33 -1.38 9.01 -0.70
CA ILE A 33 -1.37 9.47 0.68
C ILE A 33 -0.43 8.57 1.48
N GLY A 34 0.57 9.20 2.10
CA GLY A 34 1.57 8.51 2.91
C GLY A 34 1.05 8.23 4.31
N TYR A 35 1.41 7.07 4.84
CA TYR A 35 1.14 6.64 6.22
C TYR A 35 2.43 6.16 6.88
N ALA A 36 2.55 6.38 8.19
CA ALA A 36 3.76 6.09 8.94
C ALA A 36 4.04 4.59 9.08
N THR A 37 2.99 3.76 9.24
CA THR A 37 3.11 2.31 9.45
C THR A 37 2.42 1.51 8.34
N ILE A 38 2.83 0.25 8.14
CA ILE A 38 2.23 -0.65 7.16
C ILE A 38 0.77 -0.93 7.54
N GLU A 39 0.52 -1.15 8.84
CA GLU A 39 -0.84 -1.33 9.37
C GLU A 39 -1.73 -0.12 9.08
N ASP A 40 -1.26 1.11 9.29
CA ASP A 40 -2.06 2.31 8.99
C ASP A 40 -2.44 2.39 7.51
N ALA A 41 -1.50 2.09 6.61
CA ALA A 41 -1.75 2.09 5.17
C ALA A 41 -2.80 1.04 4.76
N ILE A 42 -2.78 -0.15 5.38
CA ILE A 42 -3.75 -1.23 5.11
C ILE A 42 -5.11 -0.93 5.76
N ALA A 43 -5.11 -0.45 7.01
CA ALA A 43 -6.32 -0.21 7.78
C ALA A 43 -7.25 0.83 7.13
N VAL A 44 -6.71 1.82 6.41
CA VAL A 44 -7.53 2.80 5.69
C VAL A 44 -8.26 2.25 4.47
N VAL A 45 -7.79 1.12 3.90
CA VAL A 45 -8.54 0.41 2.85
C VAL A 45 -9.78 -0.23 3.45
N LYS A 46 -9.65 -0.84 4.64
CA LYS A 46 -10.80 -1.41 5.36
C LYS A 46 -11.83 -0.36 5.76
N LYS A 47 -11.39 0.86 6.08
CA LYS A 47 -12.24 2.00 6.42
C LYS A 47 -12.84 2.70 5.19
N GLU A 48 -12.56 2.20 3.98
CA GLU A 48 -12.98 2.78 2.69
C GLU A 48 -12.47 4.21 2.45
N ASP A 49 -11.47 4.65 3.22
CA ASP A 49 -10.84 5.97 3.12
C ASP A 49 -9.79 6.01 1.99
N ALA A 50 -9.26 4.85 1.62
CA ALA A 50 -8.47 4.59 0.41
C ALA A 50 -9.05 3.39 -0.35
N LYS A 51 -8.88 3.38 -1.68
CA LYS A 51 -9.35 2.25 -2.52
C LYS A 51 -8.38 1.08 -2.54
N ILE A 52 -7.08 1.36 -2.54
CA ILE A 52 -6.01 0.36 -2.45
C ILE A 52 -4.88 0.91 -1.57
N ALA A 53 -4.05 0.01 -1.07
CA ALA A 53 -2.81 0.31 -0.39
C ALA A 53 -1.63 -0.37 -1.10
N VAL A 54 -0.51 0.34 -1.21
CA VAL A 54 0.76 -0.19 -1.70
C VAL A 54 1.71 -0.32 -0.52
N VAL A 55 2.16 -1.54 -0.25
CA VAL A 55 3.00 -1.90 0.90
C VAL A 55 4.15 -2.80 0.44
N PRO A 56 5.31 -2.75 1.11
CA PRO A 56 6.46 -3.57 0.71
C PRO A 56 6.21 -5.05 1.02
N ALA A 57 6.08 -5.93 0.03
CA ALA A 57 5.95 -7.37 0.29
C ALA A 57 7.30 -7.98 0.74
N GLU A 58 8.40 -7.54 0.13
CA GLU A 58 9.75 -8.00 0.38
C GLU A 58 10.76 -6.88 0.08
N THR A 59 11.88 -6.87 0.80
CA THR A 59 13.05 -6.05 0.44
C THR A 59 14.33 -6.89 0.48
N SER A 60 15.32 -6.53 -0.35
CA SER A 60 16.61 -7.23 -0.37
C SER A 60 17.39 -7.13 0.95
N THR A 61 17.07 -6.14 1.79
CA THR A 61 17.76 -5.89 3.08
C THR A 61 17.01 -6.44 4.29
N HIS A 62 15.70 -6.59 4.22
CA HIS A 62 14.85 -7.01 5.35
C HIS A 62 14.16 -8.36 5.11
N GLY A 63 14.25 -8.91 3.90
CA GLY A 63 13.48 -10.09 3.50
C GLY A 63 11.99 -9.79 3.40
N SER A 64 11.17 -10.83 3.56
CA SER A 64 9.72 -10.75 3.42
C SER A 64 9.06 -10.11 4.66
N TYR A 65 8.07 -9.24 4.42
CA TYR A 65 7.28 -8.60 5.48
C TYR A 65 6.11 -9.50 5.88
N TYR A 66 6.39 -10.50 6.73
CA TYR A 66 5.38 -11.48 7.14
C TYR A 66 4.14 -10.84 7.82
N GLU A 67 4.32 -9.71 8.49
CA GLU A 67 3.23 -8.95 9.13
C GLU A 67 2.12 -8.57 8.13
N ILE A 68 2.43 -8.41 6.84
CA ILE A 68 1.44 -8.08 5.82
C ILE A 68 0.42 -9.21 5.66
N TYR A 69 0.85 -10.46 5.70
CA TYR A 69 -0.06 -11.60 5.58
C TYR A 69 -1.03 -11.65 6.75
N ASP A 70 -0.54 -11.38 7.96
CA ASP A 70 -1.38 -11.30 9.16
C ASP A 70 -2.40 -10.15 9.05
N LEU A 71 -1.97 -8.99 8.53
CA LEU A 71 -2.83 -7.82 8.34
C LEU A 71 -3.90 -8.04 7.24
N LEU A 72 -3.55 -8.72 6.14
CA LEU A 72 -4.50 -9.10 5.10
C LEU A 72 -5.59 -10.03 5.64
N LEU A 73 -5.21 -11.02 6.46
CA LEU A 73 -6.15 -11.89 7.15
C LEU A 73 -7.01 -11.13 8.16
N LYS A 74 -6.38 -10.29 9.00
CA LYS A 74 -7.06 -9.46 10.02
C LYS A 74 -8.13 -8.56 9.43
N TYR A 75 -7.84 -7.92 8.30
CA TYR A 75 -8.77 -6.97 7.66
C TYR A 75 -9.67 -7.59 6.58
N VAL A 76 -9.47 -8.87 6.26
CA VAL A 76 -10.17 -9.60 5.19
C VAL A 76 -9.97 -8.87 3.85
N LEU A 77 -8.71 -8.66 3.49
CA LEU A 77 -8.27 -8.00 2.26
C LEU A 77 -7.51 -8.98 1.37
N GLY A 78 -7.52 -8.72 0.06
CA GLY A 78 -6.80 -9.50 -0.94
C GLY A 78 -5.79 -8.65 -1.70
N VAL A 79 -4.71 -9.29 -2.18
CA VAL A 79 -3.74 -8.67 -3.09
C VAL A 79 -4.36 -8.54 -4.48
N VAL A 80 -4.24 -7.36 -5.08
CA VAL A 80 -4.82 -7.05 -6.41
C VAL A 80 -3.77 -6.75 -7.49
N GLY A 81 -2.47 -6.75 -7.14
CA GLY A 81 -1.36 -6.55 -8.05
C GLY A 81 -0.02 -6.42 -7.34
N GLU A 82 1.07 -6.42 -8.12
CA GLU A 82 2.46 -6.25 -7.70
C GLU A 82 3.22 -5.36 -8.71
N SER A 83 4.33 -4.73 -8.28
CA SER A 83 5.18 -3.85 -9.09
C SER A 83 6.64 -3.97 -8.70
#